data_AF-A0A8H6RIX0-F1
#
_entry.id   AF-A0A8H6RIX0-F1
#
_cell.length_a   1.000
_cell.length_b   1.000
_cell.length_c   1.000
_cell.angle_alpha   90.00
_cell.angle_beta   90.00
_cell.angle_gamma   90.00
#
_symmetry.space_group_name_H-M   'P 1'
#
loop_
_entity.id
_entity.type
_entity.pdbx_description
1 polymer ?
#
loop_
_entity_poly.entity_id
_entity_poly.type
_entity_poly.pdbx_seq_one_letter_code
_entity_poly.pdbx_strand_id
1 'polypeptide(L)'
;MAPDETKKVTVNGTTSAFNPTTQDQTTMALLQNGGIKRIQQSFQERLDEAGWSQAVRDYVERLFRSGDAQSYDEAIKMVMARVHFAEEGKNGSEAVDLTIPRDAAKDAAVVVKRELGKVVKMEGNK
;
A
#
# COMPACT_ATOMS: atom_id res chain seq x y z
N MET A 1 4.74 -31.45 4.40
CA MET A 1 4.23 -30.67 5.55
C MET A 1 3.04 -29.87 5.08
N ALA A 2 1.83 -30.22 5.51
CA ALA A 2 0.63 -29.46 5.18
C ALA A 2 0.65 -28.10 5.90
N PRO A 3 0.19 -27.00 5.29
CA PRO A 3 0.08 -25.72 5.97
C PRO A 3 -0.96 -25.82 7.10
N ASP A 4 -0.53 -25.47 8.30
CA ASP A 4 -1.27 -25.51 9.55
C ASP A 4 -2.57 -24.66 9.46
N GLU A 5 -3.71 -25.32 9.21
CA GLU A 5 -5.02 -24.65 9.03
C GLU A 5 -5.52 -23.94 10.29
N THR A 6 -4.95 -24.27 11.45
CA THR A 6 -5.32 -23.79 12.79
C THR A 6 -4.95 -22.32 13.08
N LYS A 7 -4.15 -21.66 12.22
CA LYS A 7 -3.75 -20.26 12.39
C LYS A 7 -4.50 -19.25 11.52
N LYS A 8 -5.52 -19.67 10.77
CA LYS A 8 -6.24 -18.77 9.85
C LYS A 8 -7.38 -18.04 10.57
N VAL A 9 -7.52 -16.75 10.29
CA VAL A 9 -8.61 -15.89 10.76
C VAL A 9 -9.87 -16.22 9.98
N THR A 10 -10.96 -16.53 10.67
CA THR A 10 -12.27 -16.75 10.06
C THR A 10 -12.93 -15.41 9.74
N VAL A 11 -13.40 -15.26 8.50
CA VAL A 11 -14.21 -14.11 8.07
C VAL A 11 -15.59 -14.57 7.64
N ASN A 12 -16.62 -13.91 8.18
CA ASN A 12 -18.01 -14.11 7.78
C ASN A 12 -18.35 -13.18 6.61
N GLY A 13 -18.65 -13.77 5.45
CA GLY A 13 -18.95 -13.03 4.22
C GLY A 13 -20.35 -12.41 4.15
N THR A 14 -21.19 -12.61 5.18
CA THR A 14 -22.63 -12.27 5.15
C THR A 14 -22.97 -10.89 5.70
N THR A 15 -22.02 -10.21 6.35
CA THR A 15 -22.23 -8.86 6.87
C THR A 15 -21.18 -7.93 6.27
N SER A 16 -21.64 -6.93 5.52
CA SER A 16 -20.91 -5.71 5.16
C SER A 16 -20.60 -4.89 6.43
N ALA A 17 -19.88 -5.48 7.38
CA ALA A 17 -19.51 -4.84 8.62
C ALA A 17 -17.99 -4.87 8.69
N PHE A 18 -17.38 -3.75 8.34
CA PHE A 18 -16.04 -3.40 8.74
C PHE A 18 -15.96 -3.59 10.26
N ASN A 19 -15.48 -4.76 10.70
CA ASN A 19 -15.32 -5.06 12.11
C ASN A 19 -13.85 -4.76 12.45
N PRO A 20 -13.55 -3.68 13.22
CA PRO A 20 -12.18 -3.29 13.56
C PRO A 20 -11.40 -4.47 14.17
N THR A 21 -12.08 -5.31 14.96
CA THR A 21 -11.48 -6.48 15.60
C THR A 21 -11.02 -7.53 14.57
N THR A 22 -11.73 -7.69 13.45
CA THR A 22 -11.33 -8.61 12.38
C THR A 22 -10.19 -8.04 11.54
N GLN A 23 -10.15 -6.71 11.34
CA GLN A 23 -9.03 -6.04 10.68
C GLN A 23 -7.74 -6.16 11.51
N ASP A 24 -7.83 -5.97 12.82
CA ASP A 24 -6.71 -6.12 13.75
C ASP A 24 -6.19 -7.56 13.76
N GLN A 25 -7.08 -8.56 13.84
CA GLN A 25 -6.73 -9.98 13.76
C GLN A 25 -6.05 -10.33 12.44
N THR A 26 -6.57 -9.82 11.32
CA THR A 26 -5.98 -10.04 9.99
C THR A 26 -4.61 -9.38 9.88
N THR A 27 -4.46 -8.17 10.39
CA THR A 27 -3.19 -7.44 10.44
C THR A 27 -2.16 -8.18 11.28
N MET A 28 -2.55 -8.67 12.46
CA MET A 28 -1.68 -9.50 13.31
C MET A 28 -1.29 -10.81 12.62
N ALA A 29 -2.21 -11.49 11.94
CA ALA A 29 -1.90 -12.73 11.22
C ALA A 29 -0.95 -12.49 10.03
N LEU A 30 -1.15 -11.40 9.27
CA LEU A 30 -0.24 -10.97 8.21
C LEU A 30 1.14 -10.61 8.76
N LEU A 31 1.20 -9.96 9.93
CA LEU A 31 2.47 -9.63 10.58
C LEU A 31 3.22 -10.91 11.00
N GLN A 32 2.53 -11.84 11.68
CA GLN A 32 3.10 -13.11 12.15
C GLN A 32 3.60 -14.00 11.01
N ASN A 33 2.94 -13.98 9.85
CA ASN A 33 3.35 -14.77 8.68
C ASN A 33 4.37 -14.03 7.77
N GLY A 34 4.74 -12.79 8.12
CA GLY A 34 5.58 -11.94 7.27
C GLY A 34 4.90 -11.49 5.97
N GLY A 35 3.57 -11.64 5.87
CA GLY A 35 2.77 -11.18 4.74
C GLY A 35 2.85 -9.67 4.54
N ILE A 36 2.87 -8.89 5.62
CA ILE A 36 3.05 -7.42 5.54
C ILE A 36 4.36 -7.07 4.85
N LYS A 37 5.47 -7.71 5.26
CA LYS A 37 6.79 -7.46 4.67
C LYS A 37 6.81 -7.77 3.17
N ARG A 38 6.18 -8.88 2.75
CA ARG A 38 6.09 -9.25 1.33
C ARG A 38 5.23 -8.29 0.52
N ILE A 39 4.11 -7.83 1.09
CA ILE A 39 3.25 -6.81 0.47
C ILE A 39 4.04 -5.52 0.28
N GLN A 40 4.72 -5.04 1.34
CA GLN A 40 5.53 -3.81 1.29
C GLN A 40 6.65 -3.91 0.27
N GLN A 41 7.38 -5.02 0.25
CA GLN A 41 8.46 -5.25 -0.72
C GLN A 41 7.92 -5.26 -2.16
N SER A 42 6.85 -6.02 -2.43
CA SER A 42 6.28 -6.09 -3.79
C SER A 42 5.74 -4.74 -4.24
N PHE A 43 5.17 -3.95 -3.32
CA PHE A 43 4.69 -2.60 -3.65
C PHE A 43 5.86 -1.66 -3.93
N GLN A 44 6.92 -1.70 -3.11
CA GLN A 44 8.14 -0.92 -3.32
C GLN A 44 8.77 -1.23 -4.67
N GLU A 45 8.95 -2.51 -5.00
CA GLU A 45 9.51 -2.96 -6.29
C GLU A 45 8.71 -2.37 -7.47
N ARG A 46 7.38 -2.35 -7.38
CA ARG A 46 6.53 -1.80 -8.46
C ARG A 46 6.54 -0.28 -8.54
N LEU A 47 6.67 0.41 -7.40
CA LEU A 47 6.88 1.85 -7.39
C LEU A 47 8.24 2.22 -7.98
N ASP A 48 9.26 1.41 -7.73
CA ASP A 48 10.59 1.56 -8.30
C ASP A 48 10.58 1.30 -9.81
N GLU A 49 9.98 0.20 -10.27
CA GLU A 49 9.81 -0.14 -11.68
C GLU A 49 9.03 0.93 -12.46
N ALA A 50 8.02 1.54 -11.84
CA ALA A 50 7.24 2.63 -12.42
C ALA A 50 7.96 3.99 -12.38
N GLY A 51 9.18 4.06 -11.83
CA GLY A 51 9.97 5.29 -11.69
C GLY A 51 9.45 6.27 -10.64
N TRP A 52 8.41 5.90 -9.87
CA TRP A 52 7.77 6.77 -8.89
C TRP A 52 8.74 7.12 -7.75
N SER A 53 9.46 6.13 -7.23
CA SER A 53 10.44 6.36 -6.14
C SER A 53 11.56 7.31 -6.55
N GLN A 54 11.97 7.28 -7.82
CA GLN A 54 12.96 8.23 -8.35
C GLN A 54 12.34 9.63 -8.48
N ALA A 55 11.11 9.74 -8.99
CA ALA A 55 10.41 11.02 -9.08
C ALA A 55 10.25 11.71 -7.71
N VAL A 56 9.98 10.94 -6.64
CA VAL A 56 9.96 11.46 -5.26
C VAL A 56 11.33 11.98 -4.84
N ARG A 57 12.41 11.23 -5.10
CA ARG A 57 13.79 11.66 -4.78
C ARG A 57 14.14 12.95 -5.49
N ASP A 58 13.90 13.02 -6.81
CA ASP A 58 14.18 14.19 -7.62
C ASP A 58 13.38 15.42 -7.14
N TYR A 59 12.14 15.21 -6.69
CA TYR A 59 11.31 16.26 -6.13
C TYR A 59 11.85 16.78 -4.78
N VAL A 60 12.22 15.87 -3.87
CA VAL A 60 12.84 16.25 -2.59
C VAL A 60 14.16 16.99 -2.80
N GLU A 61 15.01 16.51 -3.70
CA GLU A 61 16.25 17.20 -4.05
C GLU A 61 16.00 18.60 -4.61
N ARG A 62 14.95 18.76 -5.44
CA ARG A 62 14.56 20.07 -5.96
C ARG A 62 14.13 20.99 -4.84
N LEU A 63 13.32 20.51 -3.89
CA LEU A 63 12.84 21.30 -2.74
C LEU A 63 14.00 21.86 -1.90
N PHE A 64 15.02 21.05 -1.65
CA PHE A 64 16.18 21.50 -0.89
C PHE A 64 17.10 22.41 -1.73
N ARG A 65 17.23 22.16 -3.05
CA ARG A 65 18.03 23.01 -3.94
C ARG A 65 17.40 24.38 -4.20
N SER A 66 16.08 24.46 -4.28
CA SER A 66 15.36 25.73 -4.44
C SER A 66 15.23 26.51 -3.13
N GLY A 67 15.42 25.83 -1.98
CA GLY A 67 15.18 26.40 -0.67
C GLY A 67 13.71 26.41 -0.26
N ASP A 68 12.83 25.75 -1.01
CA ASP A 68 11.41 25.61 -0.68
C ASP A 68 11.18 24.80 0.61
N ALA A 69 12.04 23.80 0.86
CA ALA A 69 12.10 23.10 2.14
C ALA A 69 13.46 23.32 2.80
N GLN A 70 13.46 23.69 4.08
CA GLN A 70 14.69 23.89 4.88
C GLN A 70 14.84 22.82 5.96
N SER A 71 13.79 22.06 6.21
CA SER A 71 13.77 20.96 7.16
C SER A 71 13.16 19.69 6.56
N TYR A 72 13.46 18.57 7.19
CA TYR A 72 12.87 17.28 6.84
C TYR A 72 11.33 17.29 6.93
N ASP A 73 10.77 17.88 7.99
CA ASP A 73 9.33 17.91 8.23
C ASP A 73 8.60 18.74 7.15
N GLU A 74 9.20 19.84 6.71
CA GLU A 74 8.68 20.65 5.59
C GLU A 74 8.74 19.88 4.28
N ALA A 75 9.85 19.23 3.97
CA ALA A 75 10.00 18.43 2.76
C ALA A 75 8.96 17.30 2.72
N ILE A 76 8.76 16.59 3.84
CA ILE A 76 7.71 15.57 3.94
C ILE A 76 6.33 16.15 3.72
N LYS A 77 6.01 17.27 4.37
CA LYS A 77 4.70 17.90 4.22
C LYS A 77 4.42 18.26 2.75
N MET A 78 5.42 18.77 2.05
CA MET A 78 5.30 19.14 0.63
C MET A 78 5.22 17.94 -0.32
N VAL A 79 5.97 16.87 -0.02
CA VAL A 79 5.88 15.59 -0.74
C VAL A 79 4.52 14.97 -0.53
N MET A 80 4.08 14.81 0.72
CA MET A 80 2.79 14.19 1.06
C MET A 80 1.60 14.97 0.52
N ALA A 81 1.70 16.30 0.40
CA ALA A 81 0.68 17.11 -0.27
C ALA A 81 0.53 16.78 -1.77
N ARG A 82 1.58 16.23 -2.39
CA ARG A 82 1.63 15.83 -3.81
C ARG A 82 1.47 14.34 -4.03
N VAL A 83 1.61 13.51 -3.00
CA VAL A 83 1.32 12.09 -3.09
C VAL A 83 -0.19 11.89 -3.00
N HIS A 84 -0.79 11.46 -4.10
CA HIS A 84 -2.19 11.04 -4.14
C HIS A 84 -2.33 9.77 -4.97
N PHE A 85 -3.39 9.01 -4.71
CA PHE A 85 -3.79 7.96 -5.65
C PHE A 85 -4.41 8.62 -6.87
N ALA A 86 -4.10 8.12 -8.06
CA ALA A 86 -4.71 8.62 -9.29
C ALA A 86 -6.23 8.44 -9.25
N GLU A 87 -7.00 9.49 -8.95
CA GLU A 87 -8.45 9.52 -9.15
C GLU A 87 -8.77 9.66 -10.65
N GLU A 88 -9.92 9.13 -11.09
CA GLU A 88 -10.32 9.25 -12.50
C GLU A 88 -10.52 10.72 -12.86
N GLY A 89 -9.73 11.23 -13.81
CA GLY A 89 -10.03 12.49 -14.51
C GLY A 89 -9.18 13.72 -14.16
N LYS A 90 -8.11 13.62 -13.36
CA LYS A 90 -7.15 14.73 -13.20
C LYS A 90 -5.91 14.51 -14.05
N ASN A 91 -5.96 15.01 -15.29
CA ASN A 91 -4.77 15.20 -16.10
C ASN A 91 -4.11 16.53 -15.72
N GLY A 92 -2.88 16.43 -15.19
CA GLY A 92 -1.78 17.38 -15.37
C GLY A 92 -2.01 18.85 -15.02
N SER A 93 -1.51 19.26 -13.86
CA SER A 93 -0.97 20.61 -13.71
C SER A 93 0.56 20.49 -13.72
N GLU A 94 1.27 21.43 -14.34
CA GLU A 94 2.72 21.43 -14.67
C GLU A 94 3.71 21.26 -13.48
N ALA A 95 3.22 20.93 -12.29
CA ALA A 95 4.03 20.54 -11.15
C ALA A 95 4.38 19.05 -11.22
N VAL A 96 5.56 18.66 -10.73
CA VAL A 96 5.97 17.25 -10.61
C VAL A 96 4.87 16.46 -9.91
N ASP A 97 4.23 15.59 -10.69
CA ASP A 97 3.12 14.77 -10.27
C ASP A 97 3.65 13.53 -9.56
N LEU A 98 3.46 13.48 -8.24
CA LEU A 98 3.82 12.32 -7.41
C LEU A 98 2.63 11.38 -7.22
N THR A 99 1.69 11.39 -8.17
CA THR A 99 0.58 10.45 -8.21
C THR A 99 1.09 9.01 -8.28
N ILE A 100 0.56 8.17 -7.39
CA ILE A 100 0.88 6.74 -7.36
C ILE A 100 0.34 6.08 -8.63
N PRO A 101 1.18 5.40 -9.44
CA PRO A 101 0.75 4.72 -10.65
C PRO A 101 -0.33 3.67 -10.37
N ARG A 102 -1.41 3.70 -11.15
CA ARG A 102 -2.55 2.77 -10.98
C ARG A 102 -2.14 1.32 -11.13
N ASP A 103 -1.22 1.02 -12.04
CA ASP A 103 -0.78 -0.35 -12.29
C ASP A 103 0.01 -0.89 -11.09
N ALA A 104 0.88 -0.07 -10.49
CA ALA A 104 1.56 -0.41 -9.24
C ALA A 104 0.55 -0.66 -8.09
N ALA A 105 -0.50 0.17 -7.98
CA ALA A 105 -1.55 0.00 -6.98
C ALA A 105 -2.41 -1.26 -7.20
N LYS A 106 -2.83 -1.52 -8.45
CA LYS A 106 -3.59 -2.73 -8.83
C LYS A 106 -2.81 -3.98 -8.52
N ASP A 107 -1.54 -3.99 -8.88
CA ASP A 107 -0.71 -5.15 -8.68
C ASP A 107 -0.37 -5.39 -7.21
N ALA A 108 -0.17 -4.31 -6.43
CA ALA A 108 -0.09 -4.43 -4.98
C ALA A 108 -1.37 -5.03 -4.38
N ALA A 109 -2.55 -4.65 -4.89
CA ALA A 109 -3.82 -5.24 -4.46
C ALA A 109 -3.90 -6.75 -4.76
N VAL A 110 -3.32 -7.21 -5.87
CA VAL A 110 -3.22 -8.66 -6.19
C VAL A 110 -2.34 -9.38 -5.17
N VAL A 111 -1.21 -8.78 -4.77
CA VAL A 111 -0.32 -9.33 -3.74
C VAL A 111 -1.01 -9.36 -2.38
N VAL A 112 -1.70 -8.28 -1.99
CA VAL A 112 -2.51 -8.23 -0.77
C VAL A 112 -3.54 -9.35 -0.77
N LYS A 113 -4.28 -9.55 -1.87
CA LYS A 113 -5.27 -10.64 -1.99
C LYS A 113 -4.63 -12.02 -1.84
N ARG A 114 -3.44 -12.23 -2.43
CA ARG A 114 -2.68 -13.49 -2.31
C ARG A 114 -2.24 -13.75 -0.87
N GLU A 115 -1.71 -12.74 -0.18
CA GLU A 115 -1.24 -12.88 1.20
C GLU A 115 -2.41 -13.01 2.18
N LEU A 116 -3.53 -12.32 1.95
CA LEU A 116 -4.77 -12.52 2.70
C LEU A 116 -5.29 -13.95 2.57
N GLY A 117 -5.24 -14.56 1.38
CA GLY A 117 -5.62 -15.96 1.18
C GLY A 117 -4.80 -16.98 2.00
N LYS A 118 -3.61 -16.59 2.48
CA LYS A 118 -2.78 -17.44 3.35
C LYS A 118 -3.20 -17.39 4.81
N VAL A 119 -3.76 -16.26 5.25
CA VAL A 119 -4.06 -16.00 6.66
C VAL A 119 -5.56 -15.96 6.96
N VAL A 120 -6.40 -15.89 5.94
CA VAL A 120 -7.86 -15.80 6.06
C VAL A 120 -8.51 -17.09 5.56
N LYS A 121 -9.58 -17.54 6.23
CA LYS A 121 -10.48 -18.61 5.78
C LYS A 121 -11.89 -18.05 5.69
N MET A 122 -12.52 -18.18 4.52
CA MET A 122 -13.94 -17.87 4.35
C MET A 122 -14.74 -19.02 4.96
N GLU A 123 -15.61 -18.72 5.92
CA GLU A 123 -16.62 -19.71 6.32
C GLU A 123 -17.60 -19.87 5.16
N GLY A 124 -17.53 -21.03 4.49
CA GLY A 124 -18.49 -21.39 3.46
C GLY A 124 -19.86 -21.54 4.11
N ASN A 125 -20.81 -20.71 3.69
CA ASN A 125 -22.22 -21.02 3.86
C ASN A 125 -22.46 -22.36 3.13
N LYS A 126 -22.93 -23.37 3.85
CA LYS A 126 -23.25 -24.70 3.29
C LYS A 126 -24.24 -24.60 2.14
#